data_AF-A0AAJ5WAW3-F1
#
_entry.id   AF-A0AAJ5WAW3-F1
#
_cell.length_a   1.000
_cell.length_b   1.000
_cell.length_c   1.000
_cell.angle_alpha   90.00
_cell.angle_beta   90.00
_cell.angle_gamma   90.00
#
_symmetry.space_group_name_H-M   'P 1'
#
loop_
_entity.id
_entity.type
_entity.pdbx_description
1 polymer ?
#
loop_
_entity_poly.entity_id
_entity_poly.type
_entity_poly.pdbx_seq_one_letter_code
_entity_poly.pdbx_strand_id
1 'polypeptide(L)'
;MKSYQLTFNQKIPIPLQEVWDFFSSPLNLARITPEEMAFTVTSTMDNTQKMYPGMIITYKVSPVQGIELDWMTEITQVHINSGTTNTISRQLKVEQK
;
A
#
# COMPACT_ATOMS: atom_id res chain seq x y z
N MET A 1 -25.60 1.76 7.81
CA MET A 1 -24.78 1.09 6.78
C MET A 1 -24.13 -0.13 7.39
N LYS A 2 -23.99 -1.23 6.64
CA LYS A 2 -23.18 -2.37 7.07
C LYS A 2 -21.71 -2.06 6.75
N SER A 3 -20.83 -2.18 7.74
CA SER A 3 -19.38 -2.15 7.51
C SER A 3 -18.88 -3.56 7.21
N TYR A 4 -17.90 -3.66 6.32
CA TYR A 4 -17.20 -4.91 6.02
C TYR A 4 -15.73 -4.72 6.37
N GLN A 5 -15.12 -5.72 7.01
CA GLN A 5 -13.71 -5.73 7.37
C GLN A 5 -13.09 -7.04 6.92
N LEU A 6 -11.97 -6.96 6.21
CA LEU A 6 -11.13 -8.10 5.86
C LEU A 6 -9.85 -8.04 6.70
N THR A 7 -9.56 -9.12 7.43
CA THR A 7 -8.33 -9.27 8.22
C THR A 7 -7.50 -10.40 7.62
N PHE A 8 -6.23 -10.14 7.34
CA PHE A 8 -5.29 -11.12 6.80
C PHE A 8 -3.98 -11.09 7.59
N ASN A 9 -3.37 -12.26 7.80
CA ASN A 9 -2.09 -12.41 8.49
C ASN A 9 -1.16 -13.33 7.69
N GLN A 10 0.09 -12.93 7.51
CA GLN A 10 1.11 -13.70 6.80
C GLN A 10 2.40 -13.78 7.62
N LYS A 11 3.03 -14.96 7.65
CA LYS A 11 4.37 -15.16 8.25
C LYS A 11 5.42 -15.08 7.16
N ILE A 12 6.42 -14.22 7.34
CA ILE A 12 7.52 -14.03 6.39
C ILE A 12 8.82 -14.45 7.09
N PRO A 13 9.61 -15.39 6.55
CA PRO A 13 10.79 -15.94 7.22
C PRO A 13 12.05 -15.06 7.01
N ILE A 14 11.95 -13.74 7.20
CA ILE A 14 13.07 -12.81 7.10
C ILE A 14 13.05 -11.80 8.28
N PRO A 15 14.17 -11.13 8.60
CA PRO A 15 14.24 -10.16 9.67
C PRO A 15 13.24 -9.01 9.51
N LEU A 16 12.67 -8.57 10.64
CA LEU A 16 11.66 -7.52 10.67
C LEU A 16 12.13 -6.22 10.00
N GLN A 17 13.41 -5.88 10.13
CA GLN A 17 13.99 -4.70 9.52
C GLN A 17 13.97 -4.77 7.99
N GLU A 18 14.30 -5.94 7.41
CA GLU A 18 14.24 -6.15 5.96
C GLU A 18 12.81 -6.07 5.44
N VAL A 19 11.86 -6.68 6.18
CA VAL A 19 10.42 -6.55 5.90
C VAL A 19 10.03 -5.08 5.89
N TRP A 20 10.39 -4.34 6.93
CA TRP A 20 10.05 -2.93 7.06
C TRP A 20 10.67 -2.08 5.96
N ASP A 21 11.93 -2.32 5.61
CA ASP A 21 12.61 -1.57 4.56
C ASP A 21 11.93 -1.74 3.20
N PHE A 22 11.38 -2.92 2.94
CA PHE A 22 10.55 -3.18 1.78
C PHE A 22 9.21 -2.46 1.85
N PHE A 23 8.40 -2.69 2.90
CA PHE A 23 7.03 -2.15 2.96
C PHE A 23 6.95 -0.64 3.20
N SER A 24 8.02 -0.04 3.73
CA SER A 24 8.12 1.41 3.90
C SER A 24 8.37 2.18 2.60
N SER A 25 8.64 1.48 1.48
CA SER A 25 8.73 2.12 0.16
C SER A 25 7.36 2.08 -0.54
N PRO A 26 6.83 3.23 -1.00
CA PRO A 26 5.56 3.30 -1.72
C PRO A 26 5.59 2.57 -3.07
N LEU A 27 6.76 2.47 -3.71
CA LEU A 27 6.91 1.79 -4.99
C LEU A 27 6.80 0.26 -4.87
N ASN A 28 7.08 -0.29 -3.69
CA ASN A 28 6.96 -1.73 -3.45
C ASN A 28 5.50 -2.20 -3.36
N LEU A 29 4.52 -1.30 -3.21
CA LEU A 29 3.09 -1.66 -3.27
C LEU A 29 2.70 -2.22 -4.64
N ALA A 30 3.20 -1.61 -5.72
CA ALA A 30 2.93 -2.09 -7.06
C ALA A 30 3.48 -3.52 -7.25
N ARG A 31 4.64 -3.82 -6.66
CA ARG A 31 5.33 -5.13 -6.80
C ARG A 31 4.63 -6.29 -6.10
N ILE A 32 3.88 -6.02 -5.04
CA ILE A 32 3.11 -7.05 -4.29
C ILE A 32 1.67 -7.16 -4.77
N THR A 33 1.23 -6.27 -5.66
CA THR A 33 -0.10 -6.30 -6.22
C THR A 33 -0.13 -7.28 -7.40
N PRO A 34 -1.13 -8.16 -7.50
CA PRO A 34 -1.22 -9.10 -8.61
C PRO A 34 -1.20 -8.38 -9.98
N GLU A 35 -0.49 -8.94 -10.95
CA GLU A 35 -0.29 -8.33 -12.28
C GLU A 35 -1.63 -8.09 -13.01
N GLU A 36 -2.62 -8.94 -12.79
CA GLU A 36 -3.96 -8.81 -13.34
C GLU A 36 -4.69 -7.53 -12.93
N MET A 37 -4.26 -6.86 -11.85
CA MET A 37 -4.84 -5.57 -11.44
C MET A 37 -4.27 -4.38 -12.20
N ALA A 38 -3.30 -4.57 -13.10
CA ALA A 38 -2.65 -3.52 -13.89
C ALA A 38 -2.28 -2.27 -13.06
N PHE A 39 -1.69 -2.50 -11.89
CA PHE A 39 -1.45 -1.46 -10.89
C PHE A 39 -0.27 -0.57 -11.30
N THR A 40 -0.56 0.68 -11.68
CA THR A 40 0.45 1.65 -12.12
C THR A 40 0.47 2.86 -11.19
N VAL A 41 1.62 3.16 -10.58
CA VAL A 41 1.82 4.37 -9.78
C VAL A 41 1.87 5.58 -10.70
N THR A 42 1.04 6.59 -10.45
CA THR A 42 0.96 7.82 -11.27
C THR A 42 1.56 9.05 -10.60
N SER A 43 1.76 9.02 -9.27
CA SER A 43 2.46 10.07 -8.55
C SER A 43 3.97 10.00 -8.78
N THR A 44 4.61 11.15 -9.06
CA THR A 44 6.06 11.25 -9.14
C THR A 44 6.70 10.95 -7.78
N MET A 45 7.56 9.94 -7.75
CA MET A 45 8.11 9.35 -6.52
C MET A 45 9.58 9.01 -6.73
N ASP A 46 10.43 9.38 -5.77
CA ASP A 46 11.83 8.98 -5.79
C ASP A 46 11.99 7.57 -5.20
N ASN A 47 12.94 6.79 -5.73
CA ASN A 47 13.22 5.42 -5.26
C ASN A 47 13.71 5.35 -3.80
N THR A 48 14.13 6.48 -3.23
CA THR A 48 14.62 6.59 -1.85
C THR A 48 13.53 7.03 -0.86
N GLN A 49 12.34 7.36 -1.36
CA GLN A 49 11.29 7.96 -0.56
C GLN A 49 10.65 6.90 0.36
N LYS A 50 10.58 7.20 1.65
CA LYS A 50 9.92 6.37 2.66
C LYS A 50 8.52 6.92 2.95
N MET A 51 7.57 6.05 3.25
CA MET A 51 6.22 6.43 3.63
C MET A 51 6.19 7.26 4.91
N TYR A 52 5.31 8.27 4.94
CA TYR A 52 5.08 9.13 6.10
C TYR A 52 3.59 9.51 6.22
N PRO A 53 3.09 9.86 7.42
CA PRO A 53 1.71 10.32 7.61
C PRO A 53 1.37 11.55 6.77
N GLY A 54 0.20 11.57 6.13
CA GLY A 54 -0.27 12.60 5.21
C GLY A 54 0.23 12.45 3.77
N MET A 55 1.03 11.41 3.48
CA MET A 55 1.48 11.12 2.12
C MET A 55 0.30 10.64 1.26
N ILE A 56 0.11 11.30 0.11
CA ILE A 56 -0.86 10.90 -0.91
C ILE A 56 -0.15 10.18 -2.04
N ILE A 57 -0.67 9.02 -2.43
CA ILE A 57 -0.15 8.22 -3.54
C ILE A 57 -1.31 7.92 -4.49
N THR A 58 -1.11 8.19 -5.77
CA THR A 58 -2.11 7.98 -6.81
C THR A 58 -1.69 6.83 -7.73
N TYR A 59 -2.69 6.09 -8.20
CA TYR A 59 -2.53 4.90 -9.02
C TYR A 59 -3.61 4.82 -10.08
N LYS A 60 -3.31 4.09 -11.16
CA LYS A 60 -4.29 3.51 -12.07
C LYS A 60 -4.37 2.01 -11.82
N VAL A 61 -5.57 1.45 -11.77
CA VAL A 61 -5.80 0.01 -11.62
C VAL A 61 -6.85 -0.47 -12.61
N SER A 62 -6.73 -1.72 -13.06
CA SER A 62 -7.72 -2.38 -13.92
C SER A 62 -8.02 -3.79 -13.39
N PRO A 63 -8.82 -3.92 -12.31
CA PRO A 63 -9.18 -5.22 -11.74
C PRO A 63 -10.09 -6.04 -12.67
N VAL A 64 -10.71 -5.40 -13.66
CA VAL A 64 -11.52 -6.03 -14.71
C VAL A 64 -10.94 -5.60 -16.05
N GLN A 65 -10.56 -6.57 -16.86
CA GLN A 65 -9.87 -6.38 -18.14
C GLN A 65 -10.59 -5.34 -19.02
N GLY A 66 -9.98 -4.17 -19.19
CA GLY A 66 -10.47 -3.08 -20.06
C GLY A 66 -11.15 -1.91 -19.35
N ILE A 67 -11.36 -1.97 -18.03
CA ILE A 67 -11.87 -0.82 -17.25
C ILE A 67 -10.74 -0.30 -16.36
N GLU A 68 -10.21 0.87 -16.68
CA GLU A 68 -9.27 1.58 -15.81
C GLU A 68 -10.01 2.40 -14.76
N LEU A 69 -9.46 2.41 -13.55
CA LEU A 69 -9.95 3.19 -12.42
C LEU A 69 -8.79 4.00 -11.85
N ASP A 70 -9.06 5.29 -11.60
CA ASP A 70 -8.15 6.12 -10.82
C ASP A 70 -8.34 5.81 -9.33
N TRP A 71 -7.23 5.53 -8.64
CA TRP A 71 -7.21 5.20 -7.22
C TRP A 71 -6.25 6.13 -6.49
N MET A 72 -6.70 6.76 -5.43
CA MET A 72 -5.85 7.55 -4.53
C MET A 72 -5.84 6.96 -3.13
N THR A 73 -4.69 6.96 -2.45
CA THR A 73 -4.62 6.62 -1.02
C THR A 73 -3.81 7.60 -0.22
N GLU A 74 -4.19 7.74 1.04
CA GLU A 74 -3.47 8.50 2.05
C GLU A 74 -2.85 7.55 3.07
N ILE A 75 -1.58 7.78 3.40
CA ILE A 75 -0.93 7.14 4.55
C ILE A 75 -1.31 7.93 5.79
N THR A 76 -2.14 7.36 6.67
CA THR A 76 -2.60 8.07 7.87
C THR A 76 -1.67 7.87 9.06
N GLN A 77 -1.04 6.69 9.17
CA GLN A 77 -0.20 6.32 10.30
C GLN A 77 0.95 5.42 9.85
N VAL A 78 2.14 5.68 10.40
CA VAL A 78 3.33 4.85 10.21
C VAL A 78 3.91 4.58 11.60
N HIS A 79 3.90 3.31 12.02
CA HIS A 79 4.43 2.89 13.30
C HIS A 79 5.57 1.89 13.09
N ILE A 80 6.76 2.26 13.53
CA ILE A 80 7.91 1.35 13.65
C ILE A 80 7.89 0.87 15.10
N ASN A 81 7.50 -0.38 15.31
CA ASN A 81 7.58 -0.99 16.62
C ASN A 81 8.90 -1.76 16.70
N SER A 82 9.74 -1.43 17.67
CA SER A 82 10.98 -2.15 17.97
C SER A 82 10.75 -3.55 18.61
N GLY A 83 9.51 -4.07 18.54
CA GLY A 83 9.10 -5.42 18.98
C GLY A 83 8.70 -6.30 17.80
N THR A 84 8.30 -7.55 18.04
CA THR A 84 8.12 -8.61 17.01
C THR A 84 7.07 -8.35 15.92
N THR A 85 6.36 -7.22 15.90
CA THR A 85 5.29 -6.94 14.93
C THR A 85 5.24 -5.46 14.55
N ASN A 86 5.46 -5.17 13.26
CA ASN A 86 5.18 -3.86 12.65
C ASN A 86 3.78 -3.87 12.03
N THR A 87 2.97 -2.85 12.32
CA THR A 87 1.63 -2.67 11.74
C THR A 87 1.61 -1.39 10.91
N ILE A 88 1.40 -1.53 9.60
CA ILE A 88 1.05 -0.39 8.74
C ILE A 88 -0.47 -0.34 8.67
N SER A 89 -1.06 0.60 9.40
CA SER A 89 -2.49 0.88 9.31
C SER A 89 -2.73 1.81 8.12
N ARG A 90 -3.14 1.23 6.99
CA ARG A 90 -3.56 1.99 5.80
C ARG A 90 -5.06 2.24 5.87
N GLN A 91 -5.49 3.50 5.84
CA GLN A 91 -6.88 3.83 5.54
C GLN A 91 -7.04 3.95 4.02
N LEU A 92 -7.70 2.96 3.44
CA LEU A 92 -8.09 2.98 2.03
C LEU A 92 -9.32 3.88 1.88
N LYS A 93 -9.12 5.17 1.61
CA LYS A 93 -10.21 5.99 1.07
C LYS A 93 -10.27 5.75 -0.44
N VAL A 94 -11.06 4.76 -0.86
CA VAL A 94 -11.34 4.54 -2.28
C VAL A 94 -12.31 5.64 -2.72
N GLU A 95 -11.79 6.65 -3.39
CA GLU A 95 -12.58 7.71 -3.99
C GLU A 95 -12.65 7.43 -5.49
N GLN A 96 -13.72 6.75 -5.90
CA GLN A 96 -14.07 6.57 -7.32
C GLN A 96 -14.66 7.89 -7.80
N LYS A 97 -13.97 8.59 -8.69
CA LYS A 97 -14.54 9.76 -9.36
C LYS A 97 -14.94 9.39 -10.77
#